data_AF-A0AAV4AGQ9-F1
#
_entry.id   AF-A0AAV4AGQ9-F1
#
_cell.length_a   1.000
_cell.length_b   1.000
_cell.length_c   1.000
_cell.angle_alpha   90.00
_cell.angle_beta   90.00
_cell.angle_gamma   90.00
#
_symmetry.space_group_name_H-M   'P 1'
#
loop_
_entity.id
_entity.type
_entity.pdbx_description
1 polymer ?
#
loop_
_entity_poly.entity_id
_entity_poly.type
_entity_poly.pdbx_seq_one_letter_code
_entity_poly.pdbx_strand_id
1 'polypeptide(L)'
;MSVAHDSITGAHLGIRRTKDKVLSNFYWPGVDGDVTKYYRSCDVCQRTVKKGTVPRVPLEKVPLIDTPFKRVAIDLVGPINPPSEAGHRFILTLVGYARSTLNRWQRHW
;
A
#
# COMPACT_ATOMS: atom_id res chain seq x y z
N MET A 1 -1.51 -30.73 10.00
CA MET A 1 -1.01 -29.55 9.26
C MET A 1 -0.12 -28.64 10.10
N SER A 2 -0.58 -28.17 11.27
CA SER A 2 0.19 -27.26 12.14
C SER A 2 1.64 -27.72 12.41
N VAL A 3 1.85 -28.99 12.79
CA VAL A 3 3.22 -29.52 13.01
C VAL A 3 4.12 -29.41 11.78
N ALA A 4 3.60 -29.63 10.57
CA ALA A 4 4.38 -29.55 9.34
C ALA A 4 4.60 -28.11 8.84
N HIS A 5 3.72 -27.16 9.22
CA HIS A 5 3.70 -25.79 8.72
C HIS A 5 4.21 -24.76 9.74
N ASP A 6 3.67 -24.77 10.96
CA ASP A 6 3.86 -23.77 12.01
C ASP A 6 5.03 -24.08 12.94
N SER A 7 5.50 -25.34 12.98
CA SER A 7 6.60 -25.72 13.86
C SER A 7 7.90 -25.00 13.47
N ILE A 8 8.86 -24.97 14.39
CA ILE A 8 10.21 -24.42 14.16
C ILE A 8 10.84 -25.02 12.89
N THR A 9 10.66 -26.33 12.68
CA THR A 9 11.19 -26.97 11.47
C THR A 9 10.36 -26.61 10.24
N GLY A 10 9.04 -26.38 10.39
CA GLY A 10 8.07 -26.04 9.33
C GLY A 10 8.24 -24.63 8.79
N ALA A 11 8.55 -23.68 9.68
CA ALA A 11 8.98 -22.30 9.43
C ALA A 11 8.20 -21.57 8.33
N HIS A 12 6.91 -21.87 8.16
CA HIS A 12 6.05 -21.27 7.13
C HIS A 12 6.63 -21.33 5.70
N LEU A 13 7.38 -22.37 5.37
CA LEU A 13 8.20 -22.48 4.13
C LEU A 13 7.41 -22.72 2.82
N GLY A 14 6.11 -22.45 2.82
CA GLY A 14 5.26 -22.59 1.63
C GLY A 14 4.66 -23.99 1.43
N ILE A 15 3.72 -24.06 0.49
CA ILE A 15 2.91 -25.25 0.18
C ILE A 15 3.77 -26.47 -0.10
N ARG A 16 4.81 -26.35 -0.95
CA ARG A 16 5.66 -27.47 -1.36
C ARG A 16 6.35 -28.12 -0.16
N ARG A 17 7.04 -27.33 0.66
CA ARG A 17 7.78 -27.82 1.84
C ARG A 17 6.85 -28.42 2.89
N THR A 18 5.69 -27.83 3.09
CA THR A 18 4.67 -28.38 4.00
C THR A 18 4.12 -29.71 3.46
N LYS A 19 3.84 -29.80 2.15
CA LYS A 19 3.40 -31.04 1.49
C LYS A 19 4.45 -32.15 1.62
N ASP A 20 5.72 -31.87 1.31
CA ASP A 20 6.81 -32.85 1.39
C ASP A 20 6.91 -33.48 2.80
N LYS A 21 6.76 -32.67 3.85
CA LYS A 21 6.77 -33.13 5.25
C LYS A 21 5.56 -33.94 5.66
N VAL A 22 4.39 -33.58 5.13
CA VAL A 22 3.17 -34.36 5.38
C VAL A 22 3.32 -35.72 4.71
N LEU A 23 3.74 -35.74 3.45
CA LEU A 23 3.89 -36.95 2.64
C LEU A 23 5.01 -37.88 3.09
N SER A 24 5.99 -37.40 3.85
CA SER A 24 7.06 -38.25 4.38
C SER A 24 6.56 -39.25 5.44
N ASN A 25 5.40 -39.00 6.06
CA ASN A 25 4.87 -39.84 7.14
C ASN A 25 3.40 -40.22 6.96
N PHE A 26 2.65 -39.52 6.11
CA PHE A 26 1.20 -39.69 5.99
C PHE A 26 0.75 -39.54 4.53
N TYR A 27 -0.33 -40.23 4.16
CA TYR A 27 -0.97 -40.09 2.86
C TYR A 27 -2.48 -40.21 2.98
N TRP A 28 -3.20 -39.40 2.20
CA TRP A 28 -4.64 -39.55 1.99
C TRP A 28 -5.06 -38.91 0.66
N PRO A 29 -6.19 -39.34 0.06
CA PRO A 29 -6.79 -38.66 -1.09
C PRO A 29 -7.13 -37.21 -0.75
N GLY A 30 -6.63 -36.25 -1.53
CA GLY A 30 -6.91 -34.82 -1.33
C GLY A 30 -5.91 -34.07 -0.44
N VAL A 31 -4.85 -34.71 0.03
CA VAL A 31 -3.77 -34.10 0.84
C VAL A 31 -3.27 -32.76 0.26
N ASP A 32 -3.17 -32.65 -1.06
CA ASP A 32 -2.73 -31.43 -1.75
C ASP A 32 -3.70 -30.25 -1.54
N GLY A 33 -5.00 -30.54 -1.60
CA GLY A 33 -6.06 -29.58 -1.35
C GLY A 33 -6.03 -29.08 0.09
N ASP A 34 -5.86 -30.00 1.04
CA ASP A 34 -5.82 -29.68 2.46
C ASP A 34 -4.58 -28.86 2.84
N VAL A 35 -3.40 -29.22 2.33
CA VAL A 35 -2.16 -28.44 2.54
C VAL A 35 -2.34 -27.02 1.96
N THR A 36 -2.87 -26.92 0.75
CA THR A 36 -3.09 -25.63 0.09
C THR A 36 -4.10 -24.78 0.85
N LYS A 37 -5.21 -25.38 1.30
CA LYS A 37 -6.24 -24.72 2.09
C LYS A 37 -5.67 -24.20 3.40
N TYR A 38 -4.90 -25.01 4.10
CA TYR A 38 -4.24 -24.64 5.36
C TYR A 38 -3.27 -23.47 5.17
N TYR A 39 -2.39 -23.56 4.17
CA TYR A 39 -1.44 -22.49 3.84
C TYR A 39 -2.14 -21.17 3.53
N ARG A 40 -3.23 -21.20 2.75
CA ARG A 40 -4.03 -20.02 2.40
C ARG A 40 -4.74 -19.40 3.62
N SER A 41 -5.06 -20.18 4.64
CA SER A 41 -5.63 -19.67 5.89
C SER A 41 -4.59 -19.16 6.90
N CYS A 42 -3.29 -19.38 6.69
CA CYS A 42 -2.26 -18.97 7.64
C CYS A 42 -2.00 -17.46 7.59
N ASP A 43 -2.34 -16.74 8.67
CA ASP A 43 -2.16 -15.29 8.80
C ASP A 43 -0.70 -14.84 8.58
N VAL A 44 0.27 -15.55 9.16
CA VAL A 44 1.70 -15.27 9.00
C VAL A 44 2.10 -15.31 7.53
N CYS A 45 1.70 -16.35 6.80
CA CYS A 45 1.98 -16.45 5.36
C CYS A 45 1.25 -15.35 4.57
N GLN A 46 0.00 -15.05 4.88
CA GLN A 46 -0.77 -14.03 4.15
C GLN A 46 -0.20 -12.61 4.31
N ARG A 47 0.51 -12.34 5.41
CA ARG A 47 1.17 -11.05 5.68
C ARG A 47 2.59 -10.95 5.14
N THR A 48 3.34 -12.05 5.16
CA THR A 48 4.79 -12.03 4.88
C THR A 48 5.15 -12.39 3.45
N VAL A 49 4.31 -13.19 2.78
CA VAL A 49 4.56 -13.60 1.40
C VAL A 49 4.36 -12.41 0.49
N LYS A 50 5.34 -12.16 -0.38
CA LYS A 50 5.21 -11.16 -1.44
C LYS A 50 3.99 -11.50 -2.28
N LYS A 51 2.89 -10.77 -2.07
CA LYS A 51 1.79 -10.69 -3.03
C LYS A 51 2.44 -10.16 -4.30
N GLY A 52 2.26 -10.86 -5.43
CA GLY A 52 2.94 -10.56 -6.68
C GLY A 52 2.79 -9.09 -7.11
N THR A 53 3.44 -8.71 -8.21
CA THR A 53 3.42 -7.33 -8.69
C THR A 53 1.97 -6.86 -8.90
N VAL A 54 1.51 -5.92 -8.07
CA VAL A 54 0.26 -5.20 -8.32
C VAL A 54 0.54 -4.21 -9.44
N PRO A 55 -0.18 -4.29 -10.59
CA PRO A 55 0.03 -3.33 -11.67
C PRO A 55 -0.27 -1.92 -11.16
N ARG A 56 0.63 -0.98 -11.45
CA ARG A 56 0.37 0.43 -11.16
C ARG A 56 -0.79 0.89 -12.05
N VAL A 57 -1.79 1.53 -11.45
CA VAL A 57 -2.84 2.21 -12.22
C VAL A 57 -2.18 3.32 -13.05
N PRO A 58 -2.54 3.49 -14.33
CA PRO A 58 -2.04 4.60 -15.14
C PRO A 58 -2.29 5.95 -14.46
N LEU A 59 -1.32 6.86 -14.54
CA LEU A 59 -1.52 8.23 -14.06
C LEU A 59 -2.53 8.94 -14.96
N GLU A 60 -3.64 9.39 -14.38
CA GLU A 60 -4.63 10.21 -15.09
C GLU A 60 -4.26 11.69 -15.03
N LYS A 61 -4.63 12.44 -16.07
CA LYS A 61 -4.49 13.89 -16.07
C LYS A 61 -5.51 14.50 -15.11
N VAL A 62 -5.08 15.47 -14.30
CA VAL A 62 -5.99 16.27 -13.49
C VAL A 62 -6.95 17.03 -14.42
N PRO A 63 -8.27 17.03 -14.16
CA PRO A 63 -9.23 17.76 -14.98
C PRO A 63 -8.93 19.26 -14.98
N LEU A 64 -9.29 19.93 -16.07
CA LEU A 64 -9.21 21.39 -16.15
C LEU A 64 -10.22 22.02 -15.18
N ILE A 65 -9.75 22.98 -14.40
CA ILE A 65 -10.54 23.71 -13.40
C ILE A 65 -10.46 25.19 -13.73
N ASP A 66 -11.59 25.79 -14.10
CA ASP A 66 -11.65 27.21 -14.48
C ASP A 66 -12.16 28.10 -13.34
N THR A 67 -12.63 27.50 -12.25
CA THR A 67 -13.15 28.20 -11.08
C THR A 67 -12.11 28.24 -9.97
N PRO A 68 -11.63 29.42 -9.54
CA PRO A 68 -10.74 29.56 -8.39
C PRO A 68 -11.29 28.82 -7.16
N PHE A 69 -10.39 28.20 -6.39
CA PHE A 69 -10.70 27.46 -5.15
C PHE A 69 -11.67 26.28 -5.27
N LYS A 70 -12.15 25.93 -6.47
CA LYS A 70 -12.97 24.72 -6.70
C LYS A 70 -12.24 23.43 -6.32
N ARG A 71 -10.91 23.44 -6.40
CA ARG A 71 -10.05 22.39 -5.87
C ARG A 71 -8.77 23.00 -5.33
N VAL A 72 -8.39 22.58 -4.13
CA VAL A 72 -7.15 22.95 -3.47
C VAL A 72 -6.41 21.68 -3.03
N ALA A 73 -5.09 21.71 -3.08
CA ALA A 73 -4.25 20.78 -2.34
C ALA A 73 -3.77 21.48 -1.08
N ILE A 74 -3.89 20.79 0.05
CA ILE A 74 -3.39 21.24 1.35
C ILE A 74 -2.38 20.22 1.81
N ASP A 75 -1.20 20.68 2.21
CA ASP A 75 -0.13 19.81 2.71
C ASP A 75 0.59 20.47 3.88
N LEU A 76 1.17 19.64 4.76
CA LEU A 76 1.95 20.07 5.92
C LEU A 76 3.40 19.68 5.74
N VAL A 77 4.27 20.68 5.61
CA VAL A 77 5.71 20.46 5.56
C VAL A 77 6.28 20.53 6.98
N GLY A 78 6.94 19.46 7.42
CA GLY A 78 7.70 19.46 8.66
C GLY A 78 7.81 18.09 9.31
N PRO A 79 8.33 18.03 10.55
CA PRO A 79 8.79 19.18 11.35
C PRO A 79 10.07 19.84 10.79
N ILE A 80 10.12 21.18 10.73
CA ILE A 80 11.32 21.95 10.36
C ILE A 80 12.21 22.19 11.59
N ASN A 81 13.52 22.12 11.38
CA ASN A 81 14.54 22.45 12.37
C ASN A 81 15.63 23.32 11.72
N PRO A 82 16.03 24.45 12.33
CA PRO A 82 15.48 25.00 13.58
C PRO A 82 14.02 25.47 13.43
N PRO A 83 13.24 25.53 14.54
CA PRO A 83 11.91 26.12 14.51
C PRO A 83 11.99 27.61 14.14
N SER A 84 10.86 28.17 13.69
CA SER A 84 10.74 29.63 13.54
C SER A 84 11.00 30.36 14.87
N GLU A 85 11.23 31.66 14.83
CA GLU A 85 11.42 32.49 16.03
C GLU A 85 10.26 32.36 17.04
N ALA A 86 9.03 32.17 16.56
CA ALA A 86 7.84 31.96 17.38
C ALA A 86 7.56 30.48 17.73
N GLY A 87 8.50 29.57 17.46
CA GLY A 87 8.42 28.15 17.83
C GLY A 87 7.64 27.24 16.88
N HIS A 88 7.11 27.76 15.76
CA HIS A 88 6.42 26.94 14.75
C HIS A 88 7.39 25.95 14.08
N ARG A 89 6.92 24.71 13.92
CA ARG A 89 7.69 23.59 13.32
C ARG A 89 7.07 23.05 12.05
N PHE A 90 5.93 23.57 11.61
CA PHE A 90 5.26 23.09 10.41
C PHE A 90 4.83 24.26 9.55
N ILE A 91 4.83 24.05 8.24
CA ILE A 91 4.36 25.00 7.24
C ILE A 91 3.11 24.39 6.59
N LEU A 92 1.99 25.10 6.66
CA LEU A 92 0.79 24.75 5.92
C LEU A 92 0.90 25.31 4.50
N THR A 93 0.92 24.44 3.51
CA THR A 93 0.89 24.83 2.09
C THR A 93 -0.51 24.64 1.53
N LEU A 94 -0.94 25.59 0.70
CA LEU A 94 -2.22 25.55 0.00
C LEU A 94 -2.00 25.93 -1.47
N VAL A 95 -2.36 25.03 -2.38
CA VAL A 95 -2.22 25.23 -3.83
C VAL A 95 -3.59 25.13 -4.50
N GLY A 96 -4.00 26.19 -5.19
CA GLY A 96 -5.20 26.18 -6.03
C GLY A 96 -4.93 25.56 -7.40
N TYR A 97 -5.82 24.68 -7.86
CA TYR A 97 -5.66 24.00 -9.15
C TYR A 97 -6.28 24.76 -10.35
N ALA A 98 -6.88 25.92 -10.11
CA ALA A 98 -7.55 26.65 -11.18
C ALA A 98 -6.54 27.24 -12.17
N ARG A 99 -6.72 27.00 -13.48
CA ARG A 99 -5.88 27.61 -14.49
C ARG A 99 -6.30 29.06 -14.66
N SER A 100 -5.39 30.00 -14.43
CA SER A 100 -5.63 31.40 -14.78
C SER A 100 -5.67 31.49 -16.31
N THR A 101 -6.85 31.63 -16.90
CA THR A 101 -6.93 32.34 -18.18
C THR A 101 -6.55 33.79 -17.87
N LEU A 102 -5.29 34.14 -18.09
CA LEU A 102 -4.70 35.47 -17.89
C LEU A 102 -5.48 36.61 -18.58
N ASN A 103 -6.46 36.32 -19.44
CA ASN A 103 -7.14 37.29 -20.29
C ASN A 103 -8.38 37.97 -19.67
N ARG A 104 -8.76 37.65 -18.42
CA ARG A 104 -9.95 38.26 -17.77
C ARG A 104 -9.62 39.30 -16.69
N TRP A 105 -8.42 39.29 -16.12
CA TRP A 105 -8.06 40.13 -14.98
C TRP A 105 -7.21 41.37 -15.32
N GLN A 106 -6.71 41.51 -16.55
CA GLN A 106 -5.93 42.68 -17.00
C GLN A 106 -6.78 43.85 -17.55
N ARG A 107 -8.12 43.82 -17.43
CA ARG A 107 -8.99 44.87 -18.01
C ARG A 107 -9.51 45.92 -17.03
N HIS A 108 -9.14 45.87 -15.74
CA HIS A 108 -9.68 46.80 -14.73
C HIS A 108 -8.69 47.29 -13.67
N TRP A 109 -7.39 47.29 -13.97
CA TRP A 109 -6.39 48.05 -13.20
C TRP A 109 -5.47 48.78 -14.16
#